data_AF-A0A8C2BTY7-F1
#
_entry.id   AF-A0A8C2BTY7-F1
#
_cell.length_a   1.000
_cell.length_b   1.000
_cell.length_c   1.000
_cell.angle_alpha   90.00
_cell.angle_beta   90.00
_cell.angle_gamma   90.00
#
_symmetry.space_group_name_H-M   'P 1'
#
loop_
_entity.id
_entity.type
_entity.pdbx_description
1 polymer ?
#
loop_
_entity_poly.entity_id
_entity_poly.type
_entity_poly.pdbx_seq_one_letter_code
_entity_poly.pdbx_strand_id
1 'polypeptide(L)'
;MIDRAWRYSVVVTMVCLSWLLPVIATATPFPRDLQPISVVRPEDSHLYPSFQGLVFNNGTERLGLDYQRMIRIQHMLYIAARDHVFVVNLTTAVDKIIPQQVNHRKHGAYDHNNNRIIQTLFFKEYLILFLPCFSFNSKPFVVQHLSLSPCFISVFCLCVSGGHFYSGTVTDFQASDAVIYRSLGGEGRPVLRTVKYDSKWLREPHFLHAVEYGNYVYFFFSEIAVEHTGAGKVVYSRVARVCKNDSGGSTRVLDRHWTSFLKARLNCSVPGDTFFYFDVLQSLTNVLQINQRPAVVGVFTTQTNSIPGSAVCGFYLDDIEQVFNGKFKEQKNSDSVWMPVPEELVPKPR
;
A
#
# COMPACT_ATOMS: atom_id res chain seq x y z
N MET A 1 54.58 61.26 -6.85
CA MET A 1 53.16 61.59 -6.61
C MET A 1 52.21 60.65 -7.38
N ILE A 2 52.53 59.35 -7.49
CA ILE A 2 51.79 58.35 -8.33
C ILE A 2 51.33 57.12 -7.51
N ASP A 3 51.61 57.03 -6.21
CA ASP A 3 51.43 55.78 -5.44
C ASP A 3 50.12 55.70 -4.63
N ARG A 4 49.42 56.83 -4.43
CA ARG A 4 48.15 56.85 -3.67
C ARG A 4 46.91 56.60 -4.55
N ALA A 5 46.90 57.09 -5.79
CA ALA A 5 45.74 56.97 -6.68
C ALA A 5 45.46 55.51 -7.09
N TRP A 6 46.51 54.71 -7.31
CA TRP A 6 46.38 53.29 -7.64
C TRP A 6 45.81 52.47 -6.48
N ARG A 7 46.23 52.75 -5.25
CA ARG A 7 45.74 52.04 -4.06
C ARG A 7 44.25 52.31 -3.82
N TYR A 8 43.78 53.54 -4.01
CA TYR A 8 42.34 53.83 -3.91
C TYR A 8 41.54 53.17 -5.04
N SER A 9 42.06 53.17 -6.28
CA SER A 9 41.34 52.55 -7.40
C SER A 9 41.21 51.03 -7.26
N VAL A 10 42.23 50.34 -6.74
CA VAL A 10 42.19 48.88 -6.50
C VAL A 10 41.29 48.53 -5.32
N VAL A 11 41.28 49.34 -4.26
CA VAL A 11 40.39 49.12 -3.11
C VAL A 11 38.93 49.36 -3.50
N VAL A 12 38.63 50.41 -4.28
CA VAL A 12 37.28 50.69 -4.75
C VAL A 12 36.77 49.61 -5.73
N THR A 13 37.62 49.07 -6.60
CA THR A 13 37.22 47.95 -7.48
C THR A 13 37.04 46.64 -6.73
N MET A 14 37.89 46.33 -5.74
CA MET A 14 37.70 45.15 -4.87
C MET A 14 36.42 45.24 -4.04
N VAL A 15 36.08 46.43 -3.53
CA VAL A 15 34.81 46.66 -2.81
C VAL A 15 33.63 46.58 -3.79
N CYS A 16 33.69 47.15 -5.00
CA CYS A 16 32.59 46.97 -5.96
C CYS A 16 32.40 45.51 -6.41
N LEU A 17 33.47 44.72 -6.54
CA LEU A 17 33.40 43.29 -6.88
C LEU A 17 32.84 42.43 -5.72
N SER A 18 33.05 42.82 -4.46
CA SER A 18 32.44 42.11 -3.32
C SER A 18 30.94 42.37 -3.19
N TRP A 19 30.40 43.44 -3.80
CA TRP A 19 28.96 43.72 -3.91
C TRP A 19 28.33 43.11 -5.18
N LEU A 20 29.13 42.52 -6.06
CA LEU A 20 28.71 41.74 -7.24
C LEU A 20 28.76 40.23 -6.98
N LEU A 21 29.03 39.79 -5.75
CA LEU A 21 28.80 38.41 -5.37
C LEU A 21 27.31 38.11 -5.60
N PRO A 22 26.96 37.17 -6.50
CA PRO A 22 25.59 36.71 -6.55
C PRO A 22 25.27 36.22 -5.13
N VAL A 23 24.13 36.65 -4.61
CA VAL A 23 23.49 35.96 -3.49
C VAL A 23 23.38 34.52 -3.98
N ILE A 24 24.32 33.66 -3.55
CA ILE A 24 24.22 32.23 -3.78
C ILE A 24 22.97 31.88 -2.98
N ALA A 25 21.86 31.68 -3.69
CA ALA A 25 20.68 31.08 -3.13
C ALA A 25 21.19 29.82 -2.43
N THR A 26 21.10 29.81 -1.10
CA THR A 26 21.50 28.66 -0.30
C THR A 26 20.47 27.59 -0.60
N ALA A 27 20.67 26.85 -1.69
CA ALA A 27 19.91 25.66 -2.00
C ALA A 27 20.02 24.77 -0.75
N THR A 28 18.90 24.49 -0.10
CA THR A 28 18.88 23.59 1.05
C THR A 28 19.36 22.22 0.55
N PRO A 29 20.54 21.75 0.98
CA PRO A 29 21.07 20.49 0.47
C PRO A 29 20.14 19.35 0.89
N PHE A 30 20.06 18.31 0.05
CA PHE A 30 19.31 17.11 0.39
C PHE A 30 19.80 16.56 1.76
N PRO A 31 18.89 16.18 2.68
CA PRO A 31 19.26 15.72 4.00
C PRO A 31 20.24 14.55 3.94
N ARG A 32 21.26 14.56 4.80
CA ARG A 32 22.19 13.44 4.94
C ARG A 32 21.63 12.41 5.92
N ASP A 33 21.93 11.14 5.66
CA ASP A 33 21.60 10.05 6.56
C ASP A 33 22.28 10.26 7.92
N LEU A 34 21.47 10.16 8.98
CA LEU A 34 21.96 10.24 10.35
C LEU A 34 22.64 8.92 10.73
N GLN A 35 23.66 9.02 11.59
CA GLN A 35 24.29 7.83 12.16
C GLN A 35 23.41 7.25 13.27
N PRO A 36 23.21 5.92 13.30
CA PRO A 36 22.45 5.26 14.37
C PRO A 36 23.19 5.40 15.71
N ILE A 37 22.42 5.51 16.81
CA ILE A 37 22.97 5.59 18.18
C ILE A 37 23.63 4.26 18.58
N SER A 38 23.07 3.13 18.13
CA SER A 38 23.57 1.78 18.41
C SER A 38 23.41 0.88 17.19
N VAL A 39 24.40 0.02 16.93
CA VAL A 39 24.38 -0.96 15.84
C VAL A 39 24.58 -2.34 16.43
N VAL A 40 23.67 -3.27 16.12
CA VAL A 40 23.82 -4.69 16.43
C VAL A 40 24.59 -5.36 15.29
N ARG A 41 25.66 -6.08 15.61
CA ARG A 41 26.51 -6.71 14.59
C ARG A 41 25.91 -8.02 14.10
N PRO A 42 26.25 -8.48 12.88
CA PRO A 42 25.85 -9.79 12.39
C PRO A 42 26.19 -10.91 13.37
N GLU A 43 27.38 -10.87 13.98
CA GLU A 43 27.83 -11.88 14.96
C GLU A 43 26.85 -12.05 16.14
N ASP A 44 26.33 -10.92 16.65
CA ASP A 44 25.40 -10.90 17.78
C ASP A 44 23.97 -11.24 17.33
N SER A 45 23.61 -10.91 16.09
CA SER A 45 22.26 -11.11 15.55
C SER A 45 21.86 -12.59 15.47
N HIS A 46 22.82 -13.50 15.31
CA HIS A 46 22.59 -14.94 15.27
C HIS A 46 22.14 -15.52 16.62
N LEU A 47 22.32 -14.80 17.72
CA LEU A 47 21.89 -15.22 19.05
C LEU A 47 20.37 -15.06 19.25
N TYR A 48 19.69 -14.29 18.39
CA TYR A 48 18.25 -14.11 18.50
C TYR A 48 17.49 -15.39 18.10
N PRO A 49 16.42 -15.75 18.83
CA PRO A 49 15.57 -16.88 18.48
C PRO A 49 15.02 -16.72 17.06
N SER A 50 15.23 -17.73 16.20
CA SER A 50 14.73 -17.74 14.82
C SER A 50 13.73 -18.87 14.59
N PHE A 51 12.74 -18.60 13.73
CA PHE A 51 11.77 -19.59 13.28
C PHE A 51 12.22 -20.18 11.95
N GLN A 52 12.43 -21.51 11.91
CA GLN A 52 12.90 -22.23 10.73
C GLN A 52 11.91 -23.30 10.23
N GLY A 53 10.68 -23.30 10.75
CA GLY A 53 9.68 -24.34 10.43
C GLY A 53 9.72 -25.54 11.38
N LEU A 54 9.16 -26.66 10.92
CA LEU A 54 9.17 -27.92 11.68
C LEU A 54 10.45 -28.70 11.37
N VAL A 55 11.28 -28.88 12.40
CA VAL A 55 12.61 -29.53 12.36
C VAL A 55 12.57 -30.98 11.81
N PHE A 56 11.39 -31.63 11.80
CA PHE A 56 11.23 -33.02 11.34
C PHE A 56 10.65 -33.17 9.93
N ASN A 57 10.46 -32.08 9.18
CA ASN A 57 9.89 -32.15 7.83
C ASN A 57 10.94 -31.85 6.76
N ASN A 58 11.49 -32.90 6.14
CA ASN A 58 12.50 -32.84 5.05
C ASN A 58 12.10 -31.94 3.87
N GLY A 59 10.80 -31.64 3.70
CA GLY A 59 10.31 -30.73 2.67
C GLY A 59 10.76 -29.28 2.88
N THR A 60 10.87 -28.82 4.12
CA THR A 60 11.24 -27.42 4.44
C THR A 60 12.71 -27.15 4.12
N GLU A 61 13.61 -28.09 4.40
CA GLU A 61 15.04 -27.97 4.09
C GLU A 61 15.32 -28.01 2.59
N ARG A 62 14.52 -28.75 1.81
CA ARG A 62 14.69 -28.87 0.35
C ARG A 62 14.04 -27.75 -0.45
N LEU A 63 12.84 -27.33 -0.06
CA LEU A 63 12.00 -26.44 -0.87
C LEU A 63 11.87 -25.04 -0.28
N GLY A 64 12.36 -24.80 0.94
CA GLY A 64 12.15 -23.56 1.69
C GLY A 64 10.74 -23.47 2.30
N LEU A 65 10.58 -22.51 3.23
CA LEU A 65 9.31 -22.20 3.89
C LEU A 65 8.33 -21.41 3.00
N ASP A 66 8.87 -20.59 2.09
CA ASP A 66 8.14 -19.57 1.32
C ASP A 66 7.18 -18.77 2.19
N TYR A 67 7.78 -18.10 3.19
CA TYR A 67 7.08 -17.17 4.05
C TYR A 67 6.25 -16.19 3.23
N GLN A 68 4.97 -16.07 3.60
CA GLN A 68 4.03 -15.16 2.96
C GLN A 68 3.73 -13.97 3.89
N ARG A 69 3.35 -14.26 5.14
CA ARG A 69 2.92 -13.24 6.10
C ARG A 69 2.95 -13.75 7.54
N MET A 70 3.22 -12.86 8.50
CA MET A 70 2.97 -13.10 9.92
C MET A 70 1.94 -12.12 10.47
N ILE A 71 1.13 -12.58 11.42
CA ILE A 71 0.18 -11.73 12.14
C ILE A 71 0.15 -12.13 13.62
N ARG A 72 0.19 -11.12 14.49
CA ARG A 72 0.05 -11.31 15.93
C ARG A 72 -1.38 -11.04 16.36
N ILE A 73 -1.97 -11.96 17.12
CA ILE A 73 -3.28 -11.81 17.74
C ILE A 73 -3.11 -12.13 19.22
N GLN A 74 -3.26 -11.11 20.07
CA GLN A 74 -3.00 -11.22 21.50
C GLN A 74 -1.59 -11.77 21.80
N HIS A 75 -1.52 -12.99 22.34
CA HIS A 75 -0.29 -13.70 22.68
C HIS A 75 0.12 -14.77 21.65
N MET A 76 -0.61 -14.89 20.53
CA MET A 76 -0.37 -15.89 19.50
C MET A 76 0.16 -15.22 18.23
N LEU A 77 1.23 -15.76 17.67
CA LEU A 77 1.80 -15.35 16.39
C LEU A 77 1.47 -16.43 15.35
N TYR A 78 0.78 -16.03 14.29
CA TYR A 78 0.44 -16.89 13.16
C TYR A 78 1.40 -16.59 12.02
N ILE A 79 1.97 -17.63 11.42
CA ILE A 79 2.95 -17.54 10.33
C ILE A 79 2.42 -18.34 9.15
N ALA A 80 2.11 -17.62 8.07
CA ALA A 80 1.68 -18.15 6.78
C ALA A 80 2.90 -18.55 5.95
N ALA A 81 2.93 -19.79 5.49
CA ALA A 81 3.99 -20.36 4.68
C ALA A 81 3.40 -21.22 3.55
N ARG A 82 4.24 -21.78 2.68
CA ARG A 82 3.79 -22.77 1.69
C ARG A 82 3.09 -23.93 2.41
N ASP A 83 1.87 -24.26 2.00
CA ASP A 83 1.07 -25.39 2.50
C ASP A 83 0.77 -25.45 4.00
N HIS A 84 1.26 -24.51 4.79
CA HIS A 84 1.27 -24.59 6.24
C HIS A 84 0.97 -23.24 6.88
N VAL A 85 0.28 -23.31 8.01
CA VAL A 85 0.20 -22.18 8.95
C VAL A 85 0.68 -22.65 10.30
N PHE A 86 1.67 -21.93 10.79
CA PHE A 86 2.29 -22.17 12.08
C PHE A 86 1.74 -21.19 13.10
N VAL A 87 1.61 -21.65 14.33
CA VAL A 87 1.17 -20.84 15.47
C VAL A 87 2.21 -20.95 16.55
N VAL A 88 2.64 -19.80 17.05
CA VAL A 88 3.63 -19.68 18.12
C VAL A 88 2.98 -18.93 19.27
N ASN A 89 3.00 -19.52 20.46
CA ASN A 89 2.60 -18.82 21.67
C ASN A 89 3.76 -17.97 22.18
N LEU A 90 3.61 -16.65 22.12
CA LEU A 90 4.62 -15.67 22.50
C LEU A 90 4.86 -15.59 24.01
N THR A 91 3.96 -16.13 24.86
CA THR A 91 4.19 -16.20 26.31
C THR A 91 5.16 -17.31 26.69
N THR A 92 5.19 -18.39 25.91
CA THR A 92 6.06 -19.55 26.16
C THR A 92 7.34 -19.53 25.30
N ALA A 93 7.35 -18.79 24.20
CA ALA A 93 8.45 -18.73 23.24
C ALA A 93 9.46 -17.60 23.56
N VAL A 94 9.97 -17.58 24.80
CA VAL A 94 10.95 -16.56 25.24
C VAL A 94 12.35 -16.86 24.68
N ASP A 95 12.84 -18.10 24.88
CA ASP A 95 14.19 -18.50 24.46
C ASP A 95 14.20 -19.34 23.18
N LYS A 96 13.06 -19.99 22.85
CA LYS A 96 12.95 -20.87 21.69
C LYS A 96 11.57 -20.80 21.06
N ILE A 97 11.54 -20.62 19.74
CA ILE A 97 10.30 -20.62 18.97
C ILE A 97 9.93 -22.07 18.65
N ILE A 98 8.87 -22.58 19.30
CA ILE A 98 8.33 -23.92 19.06
C ILE A 98 6.98 -23.77 18.32
N PRO A 99 6.96 -23.96 16.99
CA PRO A 99 5.73 -23.80 16.21
C PRO A 99 4.80 -25.00 16.36
N GLN A 100 3.51 -24.72 16.49
CA GLN A 100 2.45 -25.71 16.33
C GLN A 100 1.82 -25.55 14.94
N GLN A 101 1.66 -26.65 14.21
CA GLN A 101 0.98 -26.62 12.92
C GLN A 101 -0.53 -26.70 13.12
N VAL A 102 -1.28 -25.82 12.45
CA VAL A 102 -2.74 -25.95 12.38
C VAL A 102 -3.09 -27.07 11.39
N ASN A 103 -3.60 -28.18 11.91
CA ASN A 103 -4.08 -29.29 11.09
C ASN A 103 -5.43 -28.94 10.45
N HIS A 104 -5.40 -28.45 9.22
CA HIS A 104 -6.61 -28.36 8.39
C HIS A 104 -7.02 -29.77 7.96
N ARG A 105 -8.27 -30.19 8.26
CA ARG A 105 -8.85 -31.41 7.67
C ARG A 105 -8.86 -31.24 6.15
N LYS A 106 -7.91 -31.89 5.46
CA LYS A 106 -7.88 -32.03 4.00
C LYS A 106 -9.09 -32.85 3.55
N HIS A 107 -10.22 -32.23 3.24
CA HIS A 107 -11.26 -32.87 2.43
C HIS A 107 -11.06 -32.40 0.98
N GLY A 108 -10.46 -33.24 0.12
CA GLY A 108 -10.46 -33.03 -1.33
C GLY A 108 -9.11 -33.20 -2.05
N ALA A 109 -9.10 -34.22 -2.92
CA ALA A 109 -8.19 -34.60 -4.02
C ALA A 109 -6.68 -34.35 -3.81
N TYR A 110 -5.98 -35.46 -3.57
CA TYR A 110 -4.54 -35.60 -3.76
C TYR A 110 -4.25 -35.59 -5.28
N ASP A 111 -3.58 -34.56 -5.76
CA ASP A 111 -2.83 -34.62 -7.02
C ASP A 111 -1.37 -34.35 -6.67
N HIS A 112 -0.49 -35.26 -7.06
CA HIS A 112 0.89 -35.31 -6.59
C HIS A 112 1.79 -34.25 -7.25
N ASN A 113 1.25 -33.49 -8.22
CA ASN A 113 2.03 -32.64 -9.12
C ASN A 113 1.82 -31.12 -9.01
N ASN A 114 1.00 -30.61 -8.07
CA ASN A 114 0.77 -29.17 -7.96
C ASN A 114 1.05 -28.63 -6.54
N ASN A 115 2.09 -27.81 -6.41
CA ASN A 115 2.40 -27.06 -5.20
C ASN A 115 1.20 -26.14 -4.85
N ARG A 116 0.68 -26.25 -3.63
CA ARG A 116 -0.37 -25.37 -3.11
C ARG A 116 0.29 -24.18 -2.41
N ILE A 117 -0.16 -22.96 -2.68
CA ILE A 117 0.35 -21.74 -2.03
C ILE A 117 -0.81 -21.10 -1.27
N ILE A 118 -0.64 -20.85 0.02
CA ILE A 118 -1.61 -20.12 0.84
C ILE A 118 -1.28 -18.63 0.70
N GLN A 119 -2.02 -17.90 -0.13
CA GLN A 119 -1.68 -16.50 -0.43
C GLN A 119 -2.33 -15.48 0.51
N THR A 120 -3.40 -15.84 1.23
CA THR A 120 -4.06 -14.88 2.12
C THR A 120 -4.54 -15.55 3.40
N LEU A 121 -3.99 -15.09 4.53
CA LEU A 121 -4.56 -15.29 5.86
C LEU A 121 -5.18 -13.99 6.35
N PHE A 122 -6.45 -14.05 6.71
CA PHE A 122 -7.17 -12.93 7.31
C PHE A 122 -7.86 -13.36 8.59
N PHE A 123 -7.82 -12.46 9.59
CA PHE A 123 -8.45 -12.65 10.89
C PHE A 123 -9.27 -11.42 11.28
N LYS A 124 -10.57 -11.59 11.57
CA LYS A 124 -11.33 -10.63 12.38
C LYS A 124 -12.16 -11.37 13.42
N GLU A 125 -11.87 -11.05 14.69
CA GLU A 125 -12.47 -11.43 15.98
C GLU A 125 -12.79 -12.91 16.24
N TYR A 126 -13.26 -13.70 15.26
CA TYR A 126 -13.48 -15.15 15.37
C TYR A 126 -13.30 -15.93 14.05
N LEU A 127 -13.05 -15.27 12.92
CA LEU A 127 -12.99 -15.93 11.60
C LEU A 127 -11.56 -15.95 11.04
N ILE A 128 -11.04 -17.16 10.77
CA ILE A 128 -9.78 -17.35 10.04
C ILE A 128 -10.12 -17.72 8.60
N LEU A 129 -9.77 -16.84 7.66
CA LEU A 129 -9.95 -17.11 6.24
C LEU A 129 -8.63 -17.52 5.61
N PHE A 130 -8.62 -18.74 5.08
CA PHE A 130 -7.56 -19.25 4.22
C PHE A 130 -8.09 -19.20 2.79
N LEU A 131 -7.43 -18.44 1.93
CA LEU A 131 -7.67 -18.52 0.49
C LEU A 131 -6.55 -19.37 -0.11
N PRO A 132 -6.76 -20.70 -0.29
CA PRO A 132 -5.81 -21.54 -1.00
C PRO A 132 -5.78 -21.16 -2.48
N CYS A 133 -4.60 -20.93 -3.03
CA CYS A 133 -4.41 -20.85 -4.47
C CYS A 133 -4.37 -22.29 -5.03
N PHE A 134 -5.48 -22.74 -5.64
CA PHE A 134 -5.52 -24.00 -6.38
C PHE A 134 -5.08 -23.78 -7.82
N SER A 135 -4.15 -24.59 -8.31
CA SER A 135 -3.86 -24.71 -9.73
C SER A 135 -4.84 -25.72 -10.35
N PHE A 136 -5.51 -25.29 -11.42
CA PHE A 136 -6.48 -26.02 -12.25
C PHE A 136 -7.80 -26.53 -11.61
N ASN A 137 -8.89 -25.91 -12.11
CA ASN A 137 -10.18 -26.55 -12.40
C ASN A 137 -10.92 -27.25 -11.26
N SER A 138 -11.09 -26.61 -10.09
CA SER A 138 -11.84 -27.21 -8.97
C SER A 138 -12.78 -26.21 -8.32
N LYS A 139 -14.02 -26.60 -8.01
CA LYS A 139 -15.10 -25.77 -7.41
C LYS A 139 -14.64 -24.98 -6.15
N PRO A 140 -15.23 -23.80 -5.88
CA PRO A 140 -14.86 -22.95 -4.74
C PRO A 140 -15.04 -23.70 -3.41
N PHE A 141 -14.03 -23.67 -2.53
CA PHE A 141 -14.06 -24.34 -1.22
C PHE A 141 -14.32 -23.33 -0.11
N VAL A 142 -15.32 -23.63 0.73
CA VAL A 142 -15.87 -22.74 1.74
C VAL A 142 -15.62 -23.33 3.13
N VAL A 143 -14.87 -22.63 3.98
CA VAL A 143 -15.03 -22.74 5.45
C VAL A 143 -15.88 -21.53 5.86
N GLN A 144 -17.19 -21.76 5.84
CA GLN A 144 -18.30 -20.84 6.14
C GLN A 144 -18.44 -19.60 5.22
N HIS A 145 -19.44 -19.69 4.32
CA HIS A 145 -20.05 -18.69 3.43
C HIS A 145 -19.15 -17.66 2.69
N LEU A 146 -18.21 -18.12 1.86
CA LEU A 146 -17.55 -17.29 0.83
C LEU A 146 -17.44 -18.06 -0.49
N SER A 147 -18.36 -17.80 -1.42
CA SER A 147 -18.21 -18.26 -2.81
C SER A 147 -17.31 -17.26 -3.57
N LEU A 148 -16.00 -17.44 -3.46
CA LEU A 148 -15.04 -16.79 -4.36
C LEU A 148 -14.65 -17.81 -5.43
N SER A 149 -14.83 -17.47 -6.71
CA SER A 149 -14.50 -18.34 -7.83
C SER A 149 -13.09 -18.94 -7.69
N PRO A 150 -12.92 -20.22 -8.03
CA PRO A 150 -11.67 -20.91 -7.80
C PRO A 150 -10.65 -20.54 -8.87
N CYS A 151 -9.39 -20.49 -8.44
CA CYS A 151 -8.18 -20.20 -9.20
C CYS A 151 -7.78 -18.70 -9.30
N PHE A 152 -6.56 -18.42 -8.84
CA PHE A 152 -5.68 -17.28 -9.19
C PHE A 152 -5.88 -15.90 -8.54
N ILE A 153 -6.83 -15.71 -7.63
CA ILE A 153 -7.07 -14.39 -7.02
C ILE A 153 -6.11 -14.18 -5.83
N SER A 154 -4.92 -13.61 -6.08
CA SER A 154 -4.06 -13.09 -5.03
C SER A 154 -4.73 -11.86 -4.39
N VAL A 155 -5.38 -12.04 -3.24
CA VAL A 155 -5.94 -10.90 -2.50
C VAL A 155 -4.79 -10.11 -1.87
N PHE A 156 -4.45 -9.00 -2.49
CA PHE A 156 -3.33 -8.14 -2.10
C PHE A 156 -3.65 -7.28 -0.88
N CYS A 157 -4.89 -6.80 -0.75
CA CYS A 157 -5.39 -6.16 0.47
C CYS A 157 -6.82 -6.60 0.80
N LEU A 158 -7.14 -6.74 2.08
CA LEU A 158 -8.46 -7.15 2.58
C LEU A 158 -8.78 -6.41 3.88
N CYS A 159 -10.01 -5.92 3.99
CA CYS A 159 -10.58 -5.32 5.19
C CYS A 159 -11.98 -5.88 5.41
N VAL A 160 -12.37 -6.16 6.66
CA VAL A 160 -13.73 -6.60 7.00
C VAL A 160 -14.40 -5.52 7.84
N SER A 161 -15.54 -5.02 7.36
CA SER A 161 -16.30 -3.95 7.99
C SER A 161 -17.79 -4.22 7.85
N GLY A 162 -18.53 -4.18 8.97
CA GLY A 162 -19.98 -4.39 8.99
C GLY A 162 -20.43 -5.70 8.34
N GLY A 163 -19.71 -6.80 8.57
CA GLY A 163 -19.99 -8.10 7.95
C GLY A 163 -19.46 -8.25 6.52
N HIS A 164 -19.22 -7.17 5.78
CA HIS A 164 -18.74 -7.22 4.40
C HIS A 164 -17.21 -7.31 4.27
N PHE A 165 -16.75 -7.96 3.21
CA PHE A 165 -15.33 -8.02 2.86
C PHE A 165 -15.01 -7.02 1.76
N TYR A 166 -14.00 -6.20 1.97
CA TYR A 166 -13.50 -5.19 1.05
C TYR A 166 -12.11 -5.62 0.60
N SER A 167 -11.90 -5.86 -0.70
CA SER A 167 -10.61 -6.33 -1.21
C SER A 167 -10.13 -5.61 -2.46
N GLY A 168 -8.80 -5.54 -2.59
CA GLY A 168 -8.09 -5.14 -3.81
C GLY A 168 -7.38 -6.37 -4.38
N THR A 169 -7.69 -6.74 -5.61
CA THR A 169 -7.18 -7.95 -6.27
C THR A 169 -7.24 -7.85 -7.79
N VAL A 170 -6.72 -8.85 -8.49
CA VAL A 170 -7.05 -9.13 -9.90
C VAL A 170 -8.12 -10.22 -9.99
N THR A 171 -8.97 -10.20 -11.03
CA THR A 171 -10.06 -11.18 -11.20
C THR A 171 -9.84 -12.20 -12.31
N ASP A 172 -8.89 -11.95 -13.21
CA ASP A 172 -8.58 -12.79 -14.35
C ASP A 172 -7.18 -13.42 -14.23
N PHE A 173 -6.98 -14.52 -14.96
CA PHE A 173 -5.70 -15.25 -14.97
C PHE A 173 -4.53 -14.43 -15.50
N GLN A 174 -4.80 -13.53 -16.45
CA GLN A 174 -3.77 -12.67 -17.05
C GLN A 174 -3.43 -11.46 -16.17
N ALA A 175 -4.06 -11.34 -14.99
CA ALA A 175 -3.90 -10.22 -14.07
C ALA A 175 -4.19 -8.83 -14.72
N SER A 176 -5.07 -8.79 -15.73
CA SER A 176 -5.44 -7.58 -16.46
C SER A 176 -6.61 -6.81 -15.84
N ASP A 177 -7.54 -7.50 -15.16
CA ASP A 177 -8.71 -6.92 -14.50
C ASP A 177 -8.46 -6.74 -13.00
N ALA A 178 -7.65 -5.72 -12.70
CA ALA A 178 -7.45 -5.23 -11.34
C ALA A 178 -8.70 -4.51 -10.82
N VAL A 179 -9.12 -4.84 -9.60
CA VAL A 179 -10.40 -4.43 -9.03
C VAL A 179 -10.29 -4.09 -7.55
N ILE A 180 -11.01 -3.04 -7.12
CA ILE A 180 -11.44 -2.88 -5.73
C ILE A 180 -12.89 -3.33 -5.64
N TYR A 181 -13.15 -4.32 -4.80
CA TYR A 181 -14.40 -5.07 -4.76
C TYR A 181 -14.91 -5.25 -3.33
N ARG A 182 -16.24 -5.31 -3.18
CA ARG A 182 -16.91 -5.70 -1.94
C ARG A 182 -17.67 -7.01 -2.12
N SER A 183 -17.30 -8.03 -1.36
CA SER A 183 -17.97 -9.33 -1.32
C SER A 183 -19.05 -9.41 -0.25
N LEU A 184 -19.98 -10.34 -0.47
CA LEU A 184 -21.09 -10.63 0.42
C LEU A 184 -20.58 -11.11 1.79
N GLY A 185 -21.11 -10.47 2.83
CA GLY A 185 -21.08 -11.00 4.19
C GLY A 185 -22.31 -10.51 4.93
N GLY A 186 -23.36 -11.33 4.87
CA GLY A 186 -24.69 -11.05 5.43
C GLY A 186 -25.44 -9.89 4.76
N GLU A 187 -26.77 -9.93 4.83
CA GLU A 187 -27.67 -8.78 4.57
C GLU A 187 -27.78 -8.22 3.14
N GLY A 188 -28.01 -9.05 2.11
CA GLY A 188 -28.68 -8.62 0.86
C GLY A 188 -28.07 -7.44 0.07
N ARG A 189 -26.91 -6.91 0.45
CA ARG A 189 -26.27 -5.77 -0.21
C ARG A 189 -25.66 -6.19 -1.55
N PRO A 190 -25.71 -5.31 -2.56
CA PRO A 190 -25.10 -5.63 -3.83
C PRO A 190 -23.59 -5.72 -3.70
N VAL A 191 -23.05 -6.70 -4.41
CA VAL A 191 -21.63 -6.76 -4.76
C VAL A 191 -21.29 -5.53 -5.59
N LEU A 192 -20.27 -4.80 -5.17
CA LEU A 192 -19.79 -3.60 -5.86
C LEU A 192 -18.34 -3.80 -6.30
N ARG A 193 -18.00 -3.20 -7.45
CA ARG A 193 -16.66 -3.21 -8.02
C ARG A 193 -16.30 -1.87 -8.66
N THR A 194 -15.01 -1.66 -8.88
CA THR A 194 -14.51 -0.59 -9.76
C THR A 194 -14.85 -0.89 -11.22
N VAL A 195 -15.01 0.17 -12.02
CA VAL A 195 -15.30 0.06 -13.45
C VAL A 195 -14.17 -0.66 -14.17
N LYS A 196 -14.53 -1.67 -14.95
CA LYS A 196 -13.60 -2.53 -15.67
C LYS A 196 -12.97 -1.78 -16.84
N TYR A 197 -11.66 -1.94 -17.02
CA TYR A 197 -10.88 -1.34 -18.12
C TYR A 197 -10.92 0.21 -18.20
N ASP A 198 -11.31 0.89 -17.12
CA ASP A 198 -11.22 2.34 -17.03
C ASP A 198 -9.97 2.76 -16.24
N SER A 199 -8.96 3.24 -16.98
CA SER A 199 -7.69 3.70 -16.41
C SER A 199 -7.82 4.91 -15.47
N LYS A 200 -8.91 5.69 -15.55
CA LYS A 200 -9.17 6.78 -14.61
C LYS A 200 -9.55 6.24 -13.23
N TRP A 201 -10.15 5.04 -13.17
CA TRP A 201 -10.43 4.35 -11.92
C TRP A 201 -9.19 3.67 -11.37
N LEU A 202 -8.57 2.79 -12.15
CA LEU A 202 -7.38 2.04 -11.78
C LEU A 202 -6.51 1.78 -13.01
N ARG A 203 -5.21 2.08 -12.92
CA ARG A 203 -4.26 1.79 -14.02
C ARG A 203 -3.04 1.01 -13.53
N GLU A 204 -3.05 -0.29 -13.76
CA GLU A 204 -2.02 -1.24 -13.27
C GLU A 204 -1.71 -1.02 -11.77
N PRO A 205 -2.71 -1.13 -10.87
CA PRO A 205 -2.49 -0.89 -9.45
C PRO A 205 -1.76 -2.06 -8.79
N HIS A 206 -0.91 -1.74 -7.83
CA HIS A 206 -0.33 -2.65 -6.86
C HIS A 206 -0.93 -2.32 -5.48
N PHE A 207 -1.88 -3.14 -5.05
CA PHE A 207 -2.57 -2.95 -3.77
C PHE A 207 -1.70 -3.35 -2.59
N LEU A 208 -1.73 -2.56 -1.53
CA LEU A 208 -0.83 -2.73 -0.39
C LEU A 208 -1.59 -2.92 0.92
N HIS A 209 -2.55 -2.05 1.21
CA HIS A 209 -3.25 -2.10 2.48
C HIS A 209 -4.67 -1.55 2.38
N ALA A 210 -5.55 -1.97 3.30
CA ALA A 210 -6.88 -1.41 3.44
C ALA A 210 -7.20 -1.22 4.93
N VAL A 211 -7.78 -0.07 5.29
CA VAL A 211 -8.15 0.23 6.68
C VAL A 211 -9.58 0.73 6.77
N GLU A 212 -10.22 0.38 7.87
CA GLU A 212 -11.55 0.85 8.23
C GLU A 212 -11.42 2.09 9.13
N TYR A 213 -12.06 3.21 8.75
CA TYR A 213 -12.15 4.39 9.61
C TYR A 213 -13.41 5.21 9.31
N GLY A 214 -14.12 5.64 10.37
CA GLY A 214 -15.36 6.40 10.24
C GLY A 214 -16.42 5.68 9.40
N ASN A 215 -16.96 6.38 8.39
CA ASN A 215 -17.95 5.85 7.46
C ASN A 215 -17.36 5.23 6.18
N TYR A 216 -16.03 5.14 6.12
CA TYR A 216 -15.31 4.78 4.90
C TYR A 216 -14.41 3.55 5.09
N VAL A 217 -14.08 2.94 3.96
CA VAL A 217 -12.95 2.02 3.85
C VAL A 217 -11.92 2.68 2.93
N TYR A 218 -10.69 2.78 3.40
CA TYR A 218 -9.58 3.38 2.66
C TYR A 218 -8.69 2.28 2.08
N PHE A 219 -8.35 2.39 0.80
CA PHE A 219 -7.45 1.50 0.08
C PHE A 219 -6.17 2.24 -0.28
N PHE A 220 -5.05 1.64 0.04
CA PHE A 220 -3.71 2.17 -0.24
C PHE A 220 -3.03 1.29 -1.28
N PHE A 221 -2.59 1.91 -2.35
CA PHE A 221 -2.00 1.23 -3.50
C PHE A 221 -1.12 2.17 -4.29
N SER A 222 -0.23 1.64 -5.11
CA SER A 222 0.50 2.42 -6.12
C SER A 222 -0.02 2.09 -7.51
N GLU A 223 -0.12 3.05 -8.41
CA GLU A 223 -0.58 2.82 -9.79
C GLU A 223 0.17 3.75 -10.75
N ILE A 224 0.01 3.53 -12.06
CA ILE A 224 0.57 4.47 -13.04
C ILE A 224 -0.27 5.75 -13.09
N ALA A 225 0.36 6.91 -12.89
CA ALA A 225 -0.27 8.23 -12.81
C ALA A 225 -0.81 8.75 -14.15
N VAL A 226 -2.14 8.69 -14.36
CA VAL A 226 -2.79 9.16 -15.61
C VAL A 226 -2.55 10.66 -15.86
N GLU A 227 -2.24 11.41 -14.81
CA GLU A 227 -1.92 12.83 -14.86
C GLU A 227 -0.51 13.15 -15.35
N HIS A 228 0.34 12.15 -15.58
CA HIS A 228 1.75 12.36 -15.95
C HIS A 228 2.23 11.55 -17.16
N THR A 229 1.31 11.09 -18.00
CA THR A 229 1.63 10.19 -19.12
C THR A 229 2.48 10.83 -20.23
N GLY A 230 2.46 12.17 -20.38
CA GLY A 230 3.20 12.87 -21.44
C GLY A 230 4.73 12.88 -21.25
N ALA A 231 5.23 12.62 -20.04
CA ALA A 231 6.66 12.61 -19.71
C ALA A 231 7.21 11.18 -19.45
N GLY A 232 6.39 10.15 -19.67
CA GLY A 232 6.73 8.75 -19.44
C GLY A 232 5.85 8.05 -18.39
N LYS A 233 6.15 6.77 -18.13
CA LYS A 233 5.45 5.95 -17.13
C LYS A 233 5.93 6.35 -15.72
N VAL A 234 5.14 7.14 -15.00
CA VAL A 234 5.39 7.50 -13.61
C VAL A 234 4.39 6.77 -12.69
N VAL A 235 4.88 6.15 -11.63
CA VAL A 235 4.04 5.51 -10.61
C VAL A 235 3.74 6.50 -9.49
N TYR A 236 2.50 6.60 -9.04
CA TYR A 236 2.12 7.34 -7.83
C TYR A 236 1.45 6.43 -6.82
N SER A 237 1.76 6.69 -5.55
CA SER A 237 1.03 6.13 -4.41
C SER A 237 -0.28 6.87 -4.19
N ARG A 238 -1.33 6.10 -3.93
CA ARG A 238 -2.71 6.55 -3.81
C ARG A 238 -3.33 6.09 -2.50
N VAL A 239 -4.22 6.93 -2.02
CA VAL A 239 -5.30 6.53 -1.12
C VAL A 239 -6.61 6.69 -1.86
N ALA A 240 -7.44 5.65 -1.84
CA ALA A 240 -8.83 5.72 -2.30
C ALA A 240 -9.79 5.50 -1.14
N ARG A 241 -10.99 6.07 -1.21
CA ARG A 241 -12.07 5.82 -0.25
C ARG A 241 -13.30 5.25 -0.96
N VAL A 242 -14.07 4.45 -0.21
CA VAL A 242 -15.45 4.06 -0.55
C VAL A 242 -16.31 4.17 0.69
N CYS A 243 -17.59 4.52 0.53
CA CYS A 243 -18.57 4.53 1.61
C CYS A 243 -18.95 3.11 2.02
N LYS A 244 -19.02 2.84 3.32
CA LYS A 244 -19.46 1.53 3.84
C LYS A 244 -20.91 1.20 3.46
N ASN A 245 -21.76 2.23 3.35
CA ASN A 245 -23.18 2.12 3.00
C ASN A 245 -23.46 2.27 1.49
N ASP A 246 -22.43 2.26 0.63
CA ASP A 246 -22.62 2.35 -0.82
C ASP A 246 -23.50 1.18 -1.30
N SER A 247 -24.52 1.49 -2.09
CA SER A 247 -25.49 0.52 -2.64
C SER A 247 -25.38 0.38 -4.16
N GLY A 248 -24.37 1.02 -4.76
CA GLY A 248 -24.22 1.08 -6.21
C GLY A 248 -25.11 2.12 -6.87
N GLY A 249 -24.89 2.30 -8.16
CA GLY A 249 -25.60 3.29 -8.97
C GLY A 249 -26.99 2.85 -9.39
N SER A 250 -27.66 3.74 -10.12
CA SER A 250 -28.94 3.44 -10.77
C SER A 250 -28.76 2.44 -11.92
N THR A 251 -29.87 1.87 -12.40
CA THR A 251 -29.87 1.00 -13.59
C THR A 251 -29.29 1.65 -14.85
N ARG A 252 -29.22 2.99 -14.91
CA ARG A 252 -28.67 3.74 -16.05
C ARG A 252 -27.20 4.09 -15.91
N VAL A 253 -26.71 4.25 -14.68
CA VAL A 253 -25.38 4.79 -14.38
C VAL A 253 -24.82 4.08 -13.17
N LEU A 254 -23.64 3.45 -13.33
CA LEU A 254 -22.90 2.77 -12.28
C LEU A 254 -23.67 1.61 -11.61
N ASP A 255 -24.56 0.92 -12.33
CA ASP A 255 -25.21 -0.31 -11.83
C ASP A 255 -24.15 -1.33 -11.38
N ARG A 256 -24.23 -1.78 -10.13
CA ARG A 256 -23.25 -2.67 -9.45
C ARG A 256 -21.80 -2.15 -9.39
N HIS A 257 -21.60 -0.85 -9.60
CA HIS A 257 -20.30 -0.19 -9.44
C HIS A 257 -20.33 0.79 -8.26
N TRP A 258 -19.16 1.11 -7.70
CA TRP A 258 -19.06 2.10 -6.63
C TRP A 258 -19.61 3.45 -7.06
N THR A 259 -20.40 4.10 -6.20
CA THR A 259 -20.84 5.50 -6.39
C THR A 259 -20.04 6.48 -5.55
N SER A 260 -19.24 5.97 -4.62
CA SER A 260 -18.45 6.73 -3.66
C SER A 260 -16.93 6.60 -3.84
N PHE A 261 -16.48 5.96 -4.93
CA PHE A 261 -15.06 5.74 -5.20
C PHE A 261 -14.37 7.04 -5.59
N LEU A 262 -13.44 7.49 -4.74
CA LEU A 262 -12.54 8.62 -5.01
C LEU A 262 -11.12 8.22 -4.66
N LYS A 263 -10.13 8.75 -5.38
CA LYS A 263 -8.70 8.53 -5.09
C LYS A 263 -7.89 9.83 -5.13
N ALA A 264 -6.85 9.89 -4.32
CA ALA A 264 -5.91 11.02 -4.22
C ALA A 264 -4.46 10.54 -4.15
N ARG A 265 -3.52 11.38 -4.59
CA ARG A 265 -2.07 11.12 -4.46
C ARG A 265 -1.63 11.28 -3.00
N LEU A 266 -0.83 10.35 -2.50
CA LEU A 266 -0.09 10.52 -1.26
C LEU A 266 1.19 11.29 -1.54
N ASN A 267 1.41 12.40 -0.82
CA ASN A 267 2.60 13.22 -0.98
C ASN A 267 3.61 12.91 0.13
N CYS A 268 4.63 12.14 -0.20
CA CYS A 268 5.81 11.95 0.65
C CYS A 268 7.00 12.61 -0.06
N SER A 269 7.40 13.80 0.38
CA SER A 269 8.45 14.57 -0.28
C SER A 269 9.30 15.37 0.69
N VAL A 270 10.52 15.68 0.24
CA VAL A 270 11.42 16.61 0.91
C VAL A 270 11.30 17.97 0.20
N PRO A 271 10.94 19.05 0.92
CA PRO A 271 10.90 20.38 0.34
C PRO A 271 12.32 20.91 0.08
N GLY A 272 12.45 21.74 -0.96
CA GLY A 272 13.67 22.42 -1.38
C GLY A 272 13.33 23.42 -2.49
N ASP A 273 14.30 23.84 -3.31
CA ASP A 273 14.03 24.68 -4.50
C ASP A 273 13.02 24.01 -5.45
N THR A 274 13.11 22.68 -5.53
CA THR A 274 12.09 21.79 -6.10
C THR A 274 11.85 20.63 -5.15
N PHE A 275 10.61 20.15 -5.08
CA PHE A 275 10.27 18.98 -4.25
C PHE A 275 10.91 17.70 -4.78
N PHE A 276 11.52 16.91 -3.90
CA PHE A 276 11.95 15.54 -4.20
C PHE A 276 10.94 14.54 -3.64
N TYR A 277 10.33 13.72 -4.50
CA TYR A 277 9.22 12.83 -4.14
C TYR A 277 9.67 11.36 -3.96
N PHE A 278 9.15 10.72 -2.92
CA PHE A 278 9.18 9.27 -2.73
C PHE A 278 7.80 8.73 -3.10
N ASP A 279 7.64 8.36 -4.38
CA ASP A 279 6.32 8.11 -4.96
C ASP A 279 5.80 6.68 -4.81
N VAL A 280 6.64 5.71 -4.41
CA VAL A 280 6.28 4.29 -4.41
C VAL A 280 6.14 3.76 -2.98
N LEU A 281 4.90 3.56 -2.52
CA LEU A 281 4.58 3.00 -1.21
C LEU A 281 4.94 1.51 -1.20
N GLN A 282 5.64 1.07 -0.15
CA GLN A 282 6.09 -0.30 0.04
C GLN A 282 5.33 -1.01 1.15
N SER A 283 4.99 -0.29 2.23
CA SER A 283 4.24 -0.83 3.35
C SER A 283 3.52 0.27 4.11
N LEU A 284 2.46 -0.09 4.82
CA LEU A 284 1.63 0.83 5.61
C LEU A 284 1.23 0.18 6.93
N THR A 285 1.15 0.98 8.00
CA THR A 285 0.60 0.54 9.29
C THR A 285 -0.92 0.43 9.24
N ASN A 286 -1.50 -0.25 10.24
CA ASN A 286 -2.90 0.01 10.60
C ASN A 286 -3.07 1.43 11.14
N VAL A 287 -4.31 1.83 11.45
CA VAL A 287 -4.59 3.13 12.07
C VAL A 287 -3.94 3.17 13.45
N LEU A 288 -3.08 4.15 13.67
CA LEU A 288 -2.39 4.45 14.92
C LEU A 288 -2.88 5.79 15.47
N GLN A 289 -2.66 6.03 16.76
CA GLN A 289 -2.90 7.35 17.37
C GLN A 289 -1.56 8.07 17.55
N ILE A 290 -1.35 9.15 16.79
CA ILE A 290 -0.14 9.98 16.86
C ILE A 290 -0.58 11.38 17.31
N ASN A 291 -0.08 11.84 18.46
CA ASN A 291 -0.52 13.11 19.06
C ASN A 291 -2.06 13.19 19.22
N GLN A 292 -2.68 12.08 19.64
CA GLN A 292 -4.15 11.94 19.79
C GLN A 292 -4.95 12.12 18.49
N ARG A 293 -4.28 12.10 17.33
CA ARG A 293 -4.91 12.11 16.01
C ARG A 293 -4.71 10.76 15.31
N PRO A 294 -5.76 10.21 14.67
CA PRO A 294 -5.65 8.96 13.94
C PRO A 294 -4.82 9.15 12.67
N ALA A 295 -3.79 8.32 12.52
CA ALA A 295 -2.83 8.40 11.43
C ALA A 295 -2.44 7.02 10.90
N VAL A 296 -1.98 6.99 9.66
CA VAL A 296 -1.28 5.86 9.06
C VAL A 296 0.16 6.26 8.74
N VAL A 297 1.10 5.34 8.93
CA VAL A 297 2.51 5.58 8.62
C VAL A 297 2.92 4.62 7.51
N GLY A 298 3.57 5.15 6.47
CA GLY A 298 3.98 4.40 5.30
C GLY A 298 5.46 4.55 5.00
N VAL A 299 6.04 3.46 4.49
CA VAL A 299 7.40 3.45 3.93
C VAL A 299 7.29 3.64 2.43
N PHE A 300 8.00 4.63 1.89
CA PHE A 300 8.03 4.98 0.48
C PHE A 300 9.44 4.83 -0.06
N THR A 301 9.55 4.52 -1.33
CA THR A 301 10.80 4.49 -2.07
C THR A 301 10.72 5.38 -3.30
N THR A 302 11.89 5.66 -3.87
CA THR A 302 11.99 6.22 -5.22
C THR A 302 11.54 5.23 -6.29
N GLN A 303 11.44 5.68 -7.55
CA GLN A 303 11.05 4.85 -8.69
C GLN A 303 12.14 3.78 -8.99
N THR A 304 11.76 2.62 -9.56
CA THR A 304 12.69 1.47 -9.78
C THR A 304 13.97 1.81 -10.56
N ASN A 305 13.91 2.75 -11.51
CA ASN A 305 15.04 3.13 -12.36
C ASN A 305 15.68 4.47 -11.95
N SER A 306 15.58 4.83 -10.67
CA SER A 306 16.14 6.06 -10.12
C SER A 306 17.18 5.78 -9.05
N ILE A 307 17.82 6.83 -8.52
CA ILE A 307 18.74 6.68 -7.39
C ILE A 307 17.94 6.11 -6.20
N PRO A 308 18.34 4.96 -5.63
CA PRO A 308 17.61 4.36 -4.53
C PRO A 308 17.55 5.29 -3.32
N GLY A 309 16.36 5.49 -2.81
CA GLY A 309 16.11 6.24 -1.59
C GLY A 309 14.81 5.78 -0.96
N SER A 310 14.74 5.86 0.36
CA SER A 310 13.55 5.52 1.15
C SER A 310 13.18 6.65 2.08
N ALA A 311 11.89 6.80 2.34
CA ALA A 311 11.36 7.75 3.31
C ALA A 311 10.22 7.12 4.11
N VAL A 312 9.97 7.65 5.30
CA VAL A 312 8.82 7.28 6.13
C VAL A 312 7.95 8.52 6.30
N CYS A 313 6.69 8.44 5.89
CA CYS A 313 5.73 9.52 5.98
C CYS A 313 4.50 9.09 6.78
N GLY A 314 4.02 9.98 7.66
CA GLY A 314 2.75 9.83 8.38
C GLY A 314 1.66 10.68 7.75
N PHE A 315 0.45 10.13 7.63
CA PHE A 315 -0.72 10.83 7.11
C PHE A 315 -1.85 10.75 8.13
N TYR A 316 -2.34 11.90 8.57
CA TYR A 316 -3.53 11.94 9.42
C TYR A 316 -4.80 11.69 8.60
N LEU A 317 -5.75 10.95 9.16
CA LEU A 317 -6.95 10.54 8.42
C LEU A 317 -7.92 11.70 8.16
N ASP A 318 -7.96 12.70 9.04
CA ASP A 318 -8.71 13.95 8.84
C ASP A 318 -8.14 14.79 7.70
N ASP A 319 -6.81 14.87 7.55
CA ASP A 319 -6.18 15.53 6.41
C ASP A 319 -6.55 14.81 5.09
N ILE A 320 -6.57 13.48 5.09
CA ILE A 320 -7.03 12.66 3.95
C ILE A 320 -8.50 12.96 3.61
N GLU A 321 -9.37 13.05 4.62
CA GLU A 321 -10.78 13.42 4.40
C GLU A 321 -10.92 14.82 3.80
N GLN A 322 -10.10 15.78 4.24
CA GLN A 322 -10.06 17.13 3.68
C GLN A 322 -9.72 17.12 2.19
N VAL A 323 -8.78 16.28 1.76
CA VAL A 323 -8.40 16.14 0.34
C VAL A 323 -9.59 15.67 -0.50
N PHE A 324 -10.37 14.70 -0.01
CA PHE A 324 -11.55 14.23 -0.74
C PHE A 324 -12.71 15.24 -0.77
N ASN A 325 -12.71 16.21 0.15
CA ASN A 325 -13.64 17.35 0.14
C ASN A 325 -13.10 18.53 -0.70
N GLY A 326 -11.87 18.43 -1.24
CA GLY A 326 -11.25 19.43 -2.09
C GLY A 326 -11.71 19.37 -3.56
N LYS A 327 -11.03 20.10 -4.45
CA LYS A 327 -11.40 20.16 -5.87
C LYS A 327 -11.10 18.86 -6.61
N PHE A 328 -11.97 18.45 -7.52
CA PHE A 328 -11.71 17.33 -8.43
C PHE A 328 -10.70 17.72 -9.51
N LYS A 329 -10.08 16.72 -10.13
CA LYS A 329 -9.20 16.90 -11.30
C LYS A 329 -9.94 16.46 -12.55
N GLU A 330 -9.88 17.27 -13.61
CA GLU A 330 -10.41 16.93 -14.94
C GLU A 330 -9.35 17.09 -16.03
N GLN A 331 -9.60 16.41 -17.14
CA GLN A 331 -8.86 16.55 -18.38
C GLN A 331 -9.89 16.74 -19.50
N LYS A 332 -9.94 17.93 -20.12
CA LYS A 332 -10.98 18.27 -21.12
C LYS A 332 -10.82 17.45 -22.40
N ASN A 333 -9.58 17.25 -22.83
CA ASN A 333 -9.20 16.50 -24.03
C ASN A 333 -7.96 15.65 -23.71
N SER A 334 -7.70 14.58 -24.46
CA SER A 334 -6.56 13.67 -24.24
C SER A 334 -5.20 14.37 -24.12
N ASP A 335 -5.04 15.49 -24.82
CA ASP A 335 -3.78 16.22 -24.93
C ASP A 335 -3.71 17.42 -23.97
N SER A 336 -4.82 17.73 -23.29
CA SER A 336 -4.89 18.84 -22.34
C SER A 336 -4.25 18.47 -21.00
N VAL A 337 -3.70 19.46 -20.31
CA VAL A 337 -3.17 19.30 -18.95
C VAL A 337 -4.32 19.08 -17.97
N TRP A 338 -4.09 18.28 -16.93
CA TRP A 338 -5.05 18.04 -15.87
C TRP A 338 -5.24 19.29 -15.00
N MET A 339 -6.47 19.81 -14.96
CA MET A 339 -6.82 21.04 -14.26
C MET A 339 -7.83 20.79 -13.13
N PRO A 340 -7.86 21.63 -12.08
CA PRO A 340 -8.89 21.54 -11.06
C PRO A 340 -10.27 21.93 -11.61
N VAL A 341 -11.29 21.15 -11.28
CA VAL A 341 -12.69 21.46 -11.61
C VAL A 341 -13.17 22.63 -10.74
N PRO A 342 -13.75 23.69 -11.34
CA PRO A 342 -14.42 24.76 -10.59
C PRO A 342 -15.59 24.23 -9.76
N GLU A 343 -15.78 24.76 -8.55
CA GLU A 343 -16.81 24.26 -7.62
C GLU A 343 -18.23 24.47 -8.17
N GLU A 344 -18.44 25.47 -9.05
CA GLU A 344 -19.75 25.71 -9.67
C GLU A 344 -20.17 24.60 -10.64
N LEU A 345 -19.22 23.82 -11.16
CA LEU A 345 -19.48 22.71 -12.08
C LEU A 345 -19.66 21.36 -11.35
N VAL A 346 -19.42 21.32 -10.04
CA VAL A 346 -19.59 20.09 -9.24
C VAL A 346 -21.09 19.85 -9.00
N PRO A 347 -21.66 18.73 -9.46
CA PRO A 347 -23.07 18.42 -9.26
C PRO A 347 -23.44 18.28 -7.78
N LYS A 348 -24.74 18.46 -7.47
CA LYS A 348 -25.32 18.23 -6.15
C LYS A 348 -26.33 17.07 -6.21
N PRO A 349 -26.33 16.11 -5.26
CA PRO A 349 -25.38 15.96 -4.15
C PRO A 349 -23.95 15.66 -4.62
N ARG A 350 -22.98 16.01 -3.78
CA ARG A 350 -21.53 15.89 -4.04
C ARG A 350 -21.06 14.45 -3.99
#